data_AF-A0A5C9EXN1-F1
#
_entry.id   AF-A0A5C9EXN1-F1
#
_cell.length_a   1.000
_cell.length_b   1.000
_cell.length_c   1.000
_cell.angle_alpha   90.00
_cell.angle_beta   90.00
_cell.angle_gamma   90.00
#
_symmetry.space_group_name_H-M   'P 1'
#
loop_
_entity.id
_entity.type
_entity.pdbx_description
1 polymer ?
#
loop_
_entity_poly.entity_id
_entity_poly.type
_entity_poly.pdbx_seq_one_letter_code
_entity_poly.pdbx_strand_id
1 'polypeptide(L)'
;MRLFRKKDGSIVQLIDKKKMMDWPVELPLIFIEYIRNNKLEKYNDKKVEQEINNYLDEVLEEVAIPRLIKVLKGENNEEIVDALNRIEKIATENLDMARPIKPYLEDLMNNTNKQVKTLSDKILELFRKEERRKELNKRRKQMKEKEDLFLAGKISAEEYATARKKYLEFRDNR
;
A
#
# COMPACT_ATOMS: atom_id res chain seq x y z
N MET A 1 21.53 -11.76 10.66
CA MET A 1 21.48 -10.35 10.21
C MET A 1 22.14 -10.36 8.85
N ARG A 2 21.53 -9.74 7.84
CA ARG A 2 22.08 -9.65 6.49
C ARG A 2 22.87 -8.35 6.36
N LEU A 3 24.10 -8.42 5.87
CA LEU A 3 25.01 -7.28 5.75
C LEU A 3 25.25 -6.97 4.27
N PHE A 4 25.19 -5.69 3.90
CA PHE A 4 25.49 -5.19 2.58
C PHE A 4 26.59 -4.14 2.69
N ARG A 5 27.66 -4.28 1.89
CA ARG A 5 28.82 -3.38 1.95
C ARG A 5 28.75 -2.37 0.82
N LYS A 6 28.77 -1.09 1.16
CA LYS A 6 28.85 0.01 0.21
C LYS A 6 30.26 0.18 -0.34
N LYS A 7 30.38 0.91 -1.45
CA LYS A 7 31.66 1.26 -2.07
C LYS A 7 32.57 2.11 -1.17
N ASP A 8 31.98 2.91 -0.28
CA ASP A 8 32.70 3.76 0.68
C ASP A 8 33.20 2.99 1.93
N GLY A 9 32.97 1.68 1.99
CA GLY A 9 33.33 0.83 3.13
C GLY A 9 32.30 0.79 4.26
N SER A 10 31.24 1.60 4.19
CA SER A 10 30.13 1.55 5.15
C SER A 10 29.24 0.32 4.94
N ILE A 11 28.47 -0.05 5.98
CA ILE A 11 27.67 -1.27 5.99
C ILE A 11 26.20 -0.93 6.23
N VAL A 12 25.32 -1.49 5.41
CA VAL A 12 23.87 -1.54 5.67
C VAL A 12 23.54 -2.89 6.27
N GLN A 13 22.79 -2.90 7.38
CA GLN A 13 22.38 -4.13 8.06
C GLN A 13 20.87 -4.27 8.01
N LEU A 14 20.38 -5.39 7.51
CA LEU A 14 18.97 -5.76 7.52
C LEU A 14 18.74 -7.01 8.38
N ILE A 15 17.52 -7.14 8.88
CA ILE A 15 17.12 -8.30 9.66
C ILE A 15 17.10 -9.53 8.75
N ASP A 16 17.52 -10.67 9.31
CA ASP A 16 17.61 -11.95 8.60
C ASP A 16 16.23 -12.55 8.33
N LYS A 17 16.04 -13.15 7.16
CA LYS A 17 14.77 -13.82 6.79
C LYS A 17 14.39 -14.91 7.80
N LYS A 18 15.37 -15.62 8.37
CA LYS A 18 15.12 -16.62 9.42
C LYS A 18 14.48 -16.02 10.67
N LYS A 19 14.89 -14.82 11.08
CA LYS A 19 14.32 -14.14 12.25
C LYS A 19 12.90 -13.60 11.98
N MET A 20 12.58 -13.33 10.73
CA MET A 20 11.25 -12.88 10.32
C MET A 20 10.21 -13.99 10.34
N MET A 21 10.63 -15.26 10.45
CA MET A 21 9.71 -16.40 10.60
C MET A 21 8.95 -16.36 11.93
N ASP A 22 9.54 -15.75 12.96
CA ASP A 22 8.95 -15.65 14.30
C ASP A 22 8.09 -14.38 14.46
N TRP A 23 8.08 -13.49 13.46
CA TRP A 23 7.32 -12.26 13.53
C TRP A 23 5.82 -12.50 13.35
N PRO A 24 4.95 -11.60 13.84
CA PRO A 24 3.58 -11.50 13.36
C PRO A 24 3.53 -11.50 11.82
N VAL A 25 2.51 -12.18 11.28
CA VAL A 25 2.42 -12.55 9.86
C VAL A 25 2.46 -11.36 8.90
N GLU A 26 1.95 -10.22 9.33
CA GLU A 26 1.88 -8.99 8.54
C GLU A 26 3.19 -8.20 8.51
N LEU A 27 4.07 -8.37 9.51
CA LEU A 27 5.26 -7.53 9.66
C LEU A 27 6.32 -7.71 8.56
N PRO A 28 6.60 -8.92 8.02
CA PRO A 28 7.55 -9.07 6.94
C PRO A 28 7.18 -8.23 5.70
N LEU A 29 5.89 -8.19 5.33
CA LEU A 29 5.40 -7.37 4.20
C LEU A 29 5.61 -5.87 4.46
N ILE A 30 5.27 -5.43 5.67
CA ILE A 30 5.44 -4.02 6.08
C ILE A 30 6.91 -3.63 6.11
N PHE A 31 7.78 -4.53 6.57
CA PHE A 31 9.21 -4.31 6.60
C PHE A 31 9.77 -4.09 5.18
N ILE A 32 9.37 -4.93 4.22
CA ILE A 32 9.79 -4.78 2.81
C ILE A 32 9.39 -3.40 2.29
N GLU A 33 8.13 -3.01 2.46
CA GLU A 33 7.61 -1.74 1.96
C GLU A 33 8.28 -0.55 2.66
N TYR A 34 8.54 -0.65 3.96
CA TYR A 34 9.25 0.38 4.71
C TYR A 34 10.66 0.61 4.16
N ILE A 35 11.43 -0.46 3.93
CA ILE A 35 12.78 -0.33 3.38
C ILE A 35 12.73 0.26 1.97
N ARG A 36 11.79 -0.21 1.13
CA ARG A 36 11.64 0.27 -0.24
C ARG A 36 11.35 1.77 -0.31
N ASN A 37 10.37 2.23 0.44
CA ASN A 37 9.89 3.61 0.33
C ASN A 37 10.70 4.61 1.14
N ASN A 38 11.37 4.19 2.22
CA ASN A 38 11.96 5.13 3.19
C ASN A 38 13.48 5.05 3.32
N LYS A 39 14.11 3.97 2.85
CA LYS A 39 15.52 3.68 3.13
C LYS A 39 16.36 3.45 1.90
N LEU A 40 15.86 2.77 0.86
CA LEU A 40 16.63 2.42 -0.34
C LEU A 40 17.38 3.63 -0.92
N GLU A 41 16.66 4.70 -1.26
CA GLU A 41 17.27 5.91 -1.85
C GLU A 41 18.29 6.58 -0.94
N LYS A 42 18.18 6.40 0.39
CA LYS A 42 19.12 7.01 1.36
C LYS A 42 20.46 6.29 1.41
N TYR A 43 20.56 5.12 0.79
CA TYR A 43 21.82 4.38 0.78
C TYR A 43 22.84 4.95 -0.21
N ASN A 44 22.40 5.70 -1.23
CA ASN A 44 23.25 6.39 -2.21
C ASN A 44 24.30 5.45 -2.86
N ASP A 45 23.94 4.19 -3.09
CA ASP A 45 24.79 3.20 -3.73
C ASP A 45 23.94 2.22 -4.52
N LYS A 46 23.87 2.44 -5.84
CA LYS A 46 23.04 1.64 -6.76
C LYS A 46 23.29 0.13 -6.68
N LYS A 47 24.53 -0.29 -6.39
CA LYS A 47 24.83 -1.73 -6.28
C LYS A 47 24.18 -2.30 -5.03
N VAL A 48 24.33 -1.60 -3.90
CA VAL A 48 23.72 -2.01 -2.62
C VAL A 48 22.20 -1.91 -2.68
N GLU A 49 21.65 -0.88 -3.32
CA GLU A 49 20.21 -0.76 -3.55
C GLU A 49 19.65 -1.98 -4.31
N GLN A 50 20.34 -2.43 -5.35
CA GLN A 50 19.94 -3.61 -6.11
C GLN A 50 20.09 -4.91 -5.30
N GLU A 51 21.18 -5.08 -4.55
CA GLU A 51 21.36 -6.23 -3.66
C GLU A 51 20.30 -6.28 -2.55
N ILE A 52 19.94 -5.12 -1.99
CA ILE A 52 18.87 -5.01 -1.00
C ILE A 52 17.52 -5.32 -1.63
N ASN A 53 17.22 -4.81 -2.83
CA ASN A 53 15.97 -5.14 -3.52
C ASN A 53 15.82 -6.64 -3.76
N ASN A 54 16.85 -7.31 -4.27
CA ASN A 54 16.85 -8.75 -4.46
C ASN A 54 16.61 -9.48 -3.13
N TYR A 55 17.25 -9.04 -2.05
CA TYR A 55 17.01 -9.62 -0.73
C TYR A 55 15.57 -9.41 -0.23
N LEU A 56 14.99 -8.23 -0.49
CA LEU A 56 13.60 -7.96 -0.12
C LEU A 56 12.62 -8.80 -0.96
N ASP A 57 12.92 -9.05 -2.23
CA ASP A 57 12.16 -9.96 -3.08
C ASP A 57 12.24 -11.40 -2.56
N GLU A 58 13.43 -11.88 -2.17
CA GLU A 58 13.58 -13.18 -1.51
C GLU A 58 12.73 -13.27 -0.23
N VAL A 59 12.76 -12.23 0.63
CA VAL A 59 11.93 -12.20 1.85
C VAL A 59 10.45 -12.19 1.50
N LEU A 60 10.06 -11.48 0.44
CA LEU A 60 8.67 -11.39 -0.02
C LEU A 60 8.15 -12.77 -0.43
N GLU A 61 8.90 -13.44 -1.31
CA GLU A 61 8.52 -14.72 -1.91
C GLU A 61 8.62 -15.89 -0.95
N GLU A 62 9.68 -15.95 -0.14
CA GLU A 62 9.94 -17.12 0.71
C GLU A 62 9.30 -17.02 2.11
N VAL A 63 9.06 -15.81 2.62
CA VAL A 63 8.61 -15.60 4.00
C VAL A 63 7.27 -14.89 4.05
N ALA A 64 7.19 -13.70 3.47
CA ALA A 64 6.08 -12.79 3.71
C ALA A 64 4.77 -13.31 3.09
N ILE A 65 4.79 -13.63 1.80
CA ILE A 65 3.62 -14.14 1.07
C ILE A 65 3.18 -15.51 1.60
N PRO A 66 4.05 -16.53 1.72
CA PRO A 66 3.62 -17.86 2.15
C PRO A 66 3.02 -17.86 3.56
N ARG A 67 3.60 -17.09 4.48
CA ARG A 67 3.07 -17.00 5.85
C ARG A 67 1.73 -16.29 5.87
N LEU A 68 1.58 -15.18 5.13
CA LEU A 68 0.30 -14.48 5.04
C LEU A 68 -0.79 -15.38 4.46
N ILE A 69 -0.51 -16.07 3.36
CA ILE A 69 -1.45 -17.03 2.76
C ILE A 69 -1.81 -18.13 3.75
N LYS A 70 -0.82 -18.70 4.46
CA LYS A 70 -1.05 -19.78 5.43
C LYS A 70 -2.02 -19.35 6.54
N VAL A 71 -1.88 -18.13 7.07
CA VAL A 71 -2.79 -17.61 8.09
C VAL A 71 -4.16 -17.31 7.49
N LEU A 72 -4.21 -16.50 6.42
CA LEU A 72 -5.47 -16.01 5.85
C LEU A 72 -6.34 -17.09 5.20
N LYS A 73 -5.73 -18.16 4.66
CA LYS A 73 -6.43 -19.34 4.11
C LYS A 73 -6.51 -20.50 5.09
N GLY A 74 -6.04 -20.32 6.33
CA GLY A 74 -6.13 -21.33 7.36
C GLY A 74 -7.57 -21.53 7.84
N GLU A 75 -7.78 -22.57 8.64
CA GLU A 75 -9.09 -22.87 9.26
C GLU A 75 -9.29 -22.12 10.59
N ASN A 76 -8.22 -21.56 11.15
CA ASN A 76 -8.25 -20.87 12.44
C ASN A 76 -8.74 -19.42 12.29
N ASN A 77 -10.04 -19.23 12.44
CA ASN A 77 -10.66 -17.91 12.36
C ASN A 77 -10.13 -16.91 13.41
N GLU A 78 -9.72 -17.36 14.60
CA GLU A 78 -9.17 -16.45 15.63
C GLU A 78 -7.83 -15.87 15.17
N GLU A 79 -6.96 -16.70 14.61
CA GLU A 79 -5.66 -16.27 14.09
C GLU A 79 -5.81 -15.29 12.91
N ILE A 80 -6.80 -15.53 12.04
CA ILE A 80 -7.15 -14.63 10.94
C ILE A 80 -7.64 -13.28 11.48
N VAL A 81 -8.57 -13.29 12.43
CA VAL A 81 -9.12 -12.08 13.05
C VAL A 81 -8.01 -11.27 13.73
N ASP A 82 -7.12 -11.92 14.47
CA ASP A 82 -6.00 -11.26 15.13
C ASP A 82 -5.02 -10.63 14.13
N ALA A 83 -4.72 -11.32 13.03
CA ALA A 83 -3.93 -10.75 11.93
C ALA A 83 -4.62 -9.52 11.33
N LEU A 84 -5.91 -9.63 11.02
CA LEU A 84 -6.69 -8.52 10.45
C LEU A 84 -6.77 -7.32 11.40
N ASN A 85 -6.94 -7.53 12.70
CA ASN A 85 -6.94 -6.44 13.69
C ASN A 85 -5.59 -5.68 13.71
N ARG A 86 -4.46 -6.41 13.61
CA ARG A 86 -3.13 -5.79 13.53
C ARG A 86 -2.95 -5.03 12.21
N ILE A 87 -3.40 -5.61 11.10
CA ILE A 87 -3.38 -4.97 9.77
C ILE A 87 -4.23 -3.69 9.78
N GLU A 88 -5.42 -3.73 10.39
CA GLU A 88 -6.31 -2.58 10.49
C GLU A 88 -5.64 -1.42 11.25
N LYS A 89 -5.00 -1.74 12.38
CA LYS A 89 -4.27 -0.74 13.16
C LYS A 89 -3.17 -0.09 12.32
N ILE A 90 -2.39 -0.89 11.61
CA ILE A 90 -1.31 -0.40 10.73
C ILE A 90 -1.89 0.44 9.59
N ALA A 91 -2.97 -0.01 8.95
CA ALA A 91 -3.61 0.70 7.84
C ALA A 91 -4.19 2.07 8.27
N THR A 92 -4.66 2.14 9.51
CA THR A 92 -5.18 3.39 10.11
C THR A 92 -4.06 4.39 10.38
N GLU A 93 -2.90 3.92 10.84
CA GLU A 93 -1.73 4.75 11.14
C GLU A 93 -0.96 5.14 9.86
N ASN A 94 -0.73 4.18 8.97
CA ASN A 94 -0.03 4.35 7.71
C ASN A 94 -0.55 3.36 6.64
N LEU A 95 -1.48 3.84 5.82
CA LEU A 95 -2.12 3.02 4.79
C LEU A 95 -1.15 2.55 3.70
N ASP A 96 -0.08 3.29 3.40
CA ASP A 96 0.92 2.89 2.41
C ASP A 96 1.61 1.59 2.84
N MET A 97 1.88 1.41 4.14
CA MET A 97 2.52 0.21 4.68
C MET A 97 1.64 -1.04 4.57
N ALA A 98 0.32 -0.87 4.60
CA ALA A 98 -0.64 -1.97 4.47
C ALA A 98 -0.98 -2.29 2.99
N ARG A 99 -0.56 -1.43 2.03
CA ARG A 99 -0.90 -1.58 0.61
C ARG A 99 -0.56 -2.95 0.01
N PRO A 100 0.58 -3.60 0.32
CA PRO A 100 0.89 -4.93 -0.21
C PRO A 100 -0.12 -6.01 0.16
N ILE A 101 -0.91 -5.79 1.23
CA ILE A 101 -1.86 -6.78 1.76
C ILE A 101 -3.20 -6.71 1.02
N LYS A 102 -3.49 -5.61 0.31
CA LYS A 102 -4.77 -5.35 -0.37
C LYS A 102 -5.28 -6.54 -1.22
N PRO A 103 -4.48 -7.19 -2.09
CA PRO A 103 -4.97 -8.31 -2.90
C PRO A 103 -5.48 -9.49 -2.06
N TYR A 104 -4.85 -9.74 -0.91
CA TYR A 104 -5.23 -10.85 -0.03
C TYR A 104 -6.49 -10.54 0.79
N LEU A 105 -6.79 -9.26 1.05
CA LEU A 105 -8.04 -8.85 1.69
C LEU A 105 -9.23 -9.02 0.76
N GLU A 106 -9.04 -8.82 -0.54
CA GLU A 106 -10.09 -9.03 -1.55
C GLU A 106 -10.52 -10.50 -1.60
N ASP A 107 -9.57 -11.44 -1.50
CA ASP A 107 -9.86 -12.89 -1.41
C ASP A 107 -10.72 -13.25 -0.18
N LEU A 108 -10.52 -12.55 0.94
CA LEU A 108 -11.24 -12.80 2.21
C LEU A 108 -12.69 -12.32 2.20
N MET A 109 -13.11 -11.53 1.20
CA MET A 109 -14.50 -11.08 1.08
C MET A 109 -15.49 -12.22 0.82
N ASN A 110 -14.98 -13.35 0.31
CA ASN A 110 -15.74 -14.57 0.06
C ASN A 110 -15.72 -15.56 1.23
N ASN A 111 -15.08 -15.22 2.36
CA ASN A 111 -15.00 -16.10 3.51
C ASN A 111 -16.39 -16.31 4.17
N THR A 112 -16.63 -17.51 4.71
CA THR A 112 -17.88 -17.87 5.40
C THR A 112 -17.99 -17.19 6.76
N ASN A 113 -16.87 -16.83 7.39
CA ASN A 113 -16.85 -16.13 8.66
C ASN A 113 -17.19 -14.64 8.49
N LYS A 114 -18.32 -14.22 9.09
CA LYS A 114 -18.82 -12.84 9.02
C LYS A 114 -17.83 -11.82 9.59
N GLN A 115 -17.13 -12.15 10.68
CA GLN A 115 -16.19 -11.23 11.32
C GLN A 115 -14.97 -10.96 10.44
N VAL A 116 -14.40 -12.02 9.86
CA VAL A 116 -13.30 -11.92 8.89
C VAL A 116 -13.71 -11.04 7.71
N LYS A 117 -14.91 -11.26 7.16
CA LYS A 117 -15.45 -10.46 6.06
C LYS A 117 -15.61 -8.98 6.45
N THR A 118 -16.19 -8.70 7.62
CA THR A 118 -16.39 -7.33 8.09
C THR A 118 -15.07 -6.59 8.32
N LEU A 119 -14.08 -7.24 8.94
CA LEU A 119 -12.75 -6.65 9.14
C LEU A 119 -12.03 -6.41 7.80
N SER A 120 -12.11 -7.36 6.88
CA SER A 120 -11.50 -7.22 5.55
C SER A 120 -12.12 -6.06 4.78
N ASP A 121 -13.45 -5.94 4.75
CA ASP A 121 -14.14 -4.84 4.07
C ASP A 121 -13.82 -3.48 4.73
N LYS A 122 -13.73 -3.44 6.07
CA LYS A 122 -13.35 -2.22 6.80
C LYS A 122 -11.95 -1.73 6.40
N ILE A 123 -10.99 -2.64 6.26
CA ILE A 123 -9.64 -2.28 5.79
C ILE A 123 -9.69 -1.85 4.32
N LEU A 124 -10.43 -2.57 3.47
CA LEU A 124 -10.61 -2.22 2.05
C LEU A 124 -11.26 -0.85 1.86
N GLU A 125 -12.18 -0.44 2.74
CA GLU A 125 -12.76 0.90 2.73
C GLU A 125 -11.70 1.99 2.93
N LEU A 126 -10.68 1.75 3.76
CA LEU A 126 -9.58 2.72 3.94
C LEU A 126 -8.85 2.96 2.61
N PHE A 127 -8.54 1.90 1.87
CA PHE A 127 -7.96 1.98 0.54
C PHE A 127 -8.87 2.72 -0.45
N ARG A 128 -10.16 2.38 -0.51
CA ARG A 128 -11.13 3.05 -1.40
C ARG A 128 -11.25 4.55 -1.09
N LYS A 129 -11.26 4.94 0.19
CA LYS A 129 -11.31 6.34 0.64
C LYS A 129 -10.05 7.09 0.23
N GLU A 130 -8.88 6.48 0.37
CA GLU A 130 -7.61 7.08 -0.06
C GLU A 130 -7.54 7.29 -1.58
N GLU A 131 -7.88 6.26 -2.36
CA GLU A 131 -7.91 6.32 -3.83
C GLU A 131 -8.86 7.41 -4.32
N ARG A 132 -10.07 7.49 -3.75
CA ARG A 132 -11.03 8.56 -4.04
C ARG A 132 -10.47 9.93 -3.70
N ARG A 133 -9.79 10.10 -2.56
CA ARG A 133 -9.16 11.37 -2.17
C ARG A 133 -8.06 11.78 -3.16
N LYS A 134 -7.21 10.85 -3.60
CA LYS A 134 -6.18 11.09 -4.61
C LYS A 134 -6.79 11.52 -5.94
N GLU A 135 -7.83 10.82 -6.40
CA GLU A 135 -8.53 11.15 -7.63
C GLU A 135 -9.25 12.50 -7.55
N LEU A 136 -9.91 12.82 -6.43
CA LEU A 136 -10.51 14.14 -6.20
C LEU A 136 -9.48 15.27 -6.27
N ASN A 137 -8.29 15.06 -5.69
CA ASN A 137 -7.21 16.04 -5.74
C ASN A 137 -6.69 16.24 -7.17
N LYS A 138 -6.53 15.15 -7.93
CA LYS A 138 -6.14 15.21 -9.36
C LYS A 138 -7.16 15.99 -10.18
N ARG A 139 -8.44 15.67 -10.05
CA ARG A 139 -9.52 16.36 -10.76
C ARG A 139 -9.63 17.82 -10.35
N ARG A 140 -9.40 18.16 -9.08
CA ARG A 140 -9.36 19.55 -8.62
C ARG A 140 -8.24 20.35 -9.29
N LYS A 141 -7.05 19.77 -9.47
CA LYS A 141 -5.95 20.42 -10.21
C LYS A 141 -6.33 20.65 -11.67
N GLN A 142 -6.84 19.62 -12.34
CA GLN A 142 -7.32 19.72 -13.73
C GLN A 142 -8.42 20.77 -13.90
N MET A 143 -9.34 20.89 -12.94
CA MET A 143 -10.38 21.91 -12.98
C MET A 143 -9.81 23.32 -12.88
N LYS A 144 -8.82 23.55 -12.04
CA LYS A 144 -8.12 24.85 -11.97
C LYS A 144 -7.43 25.18 -13.29
N GLU A 145 -6.71 24.21 -13.87
CA GLU A 145 -6.07 24.39 -15.18
C GLU A 145 -7.08 24.72 -16.28
N LYS A 146 -8.23 24.04 -16.31
CA LYS A 146 -9.30 24.35 -17.28
C LYS A 146 -9.94 25.71 -17.03
N GLU A 147 -10.05 26.14 -15.78
CA GLU A 147 -10.53 27.49 -15.45
C GLU A 147 -9.57 28.56 -15.97
N ASP A 148 -8.26 28.39 -15.76
CA ASP A 148 -7.25 29.30 -16.29
C ASP A 148 -7.27 29.37 -17.83
N LEU A 149 -7.42 28.21 -18.49
CA LEU A 149 -7.54 28.15 -19.96
C LEU A 149 -8.82 28.84 -20.46
N PHE A 150 -9.93 28.71 -19.75
CA PHE A 150 -11.18 29.37 -20.11
C PHE A 150 -11.07 30.88 -19.96
N LEU A 151 -10.51 31.37 -18.85
CA LEU A 151 -10.26 32.79 -18.62
C LEU A 151 -9.29 33.39 -19.65
N ALA A 152 -8.32 32.61 -20.12
CA ALA A 152 -7.41 32.99 -21.20
C ALA A 152 -8.05 32.92 -22.61
N GLY A 153 -9.32 32.53 -22.74
CA GLY A 153 -10.03 32.36 -24.01
C GLY A 153 -9.53 31.19 -24.86
N LYS A 154 -8.78 30.25 -24.26
CA LYS A 154 -8.16 29.10 -24.96
C LYS A 154 -9.10 27.90 -25.09
N ILE A 155 -10.16 27.84 -24.29
CA ILE A 155 -11.22 26.82 -24.40
C ILE A 155 -12.60 27.49 -24.39
N SER A 156 -13.61 26.82 -24.97
CA SER A 156 -14.97 27.33 -25.03
C SER A 156 -15.71 27.21 -23.70
N ALA A 157 -16.77 28.00 -23.52
CA ALA A 157 -17.66 27.93 -22.36
C ALA A 157 -18.32 26.54 -22.22
N GLU A 158 -18.68 25.90 -23.34
CA GLU A 158 -19.26 24.56 -23.36
C GLU A 158 -18.27 23.49 -22.88
N GLU A 159 -17.01 23.60 -23.31
CA GLU A 159 -15.95 22.67 -22.88
C GLU A 159 -15.67 22.80 -21.38
N TYR A 160 -15.60 24.03 -20.87
CA TYR A 160 -15.46 24.31 -19.44
C TYR A 160 -16.66 23.81 -18.62
N ALA A 161 -17.89 24.09 -19.07
CA ALA A 161 -19.12 23.66 -18.39
C ALA A 161 -19.22 22.13 -18.32
N THR A 162 -18.85 21.43 -19.38
CA THR A 162 -18.82 19.96 -19.42
C THR A 162 -17.81 19.39 -18.43
N ALA A 163 -16.61 19.96 -18.36
CA ALA A 163 -15.60 19.53 -17.40
C ALA A 163 -16.04 19.79 -15.95
N ARG A 164 -16.63 20.96 -15.69
CA ARG A 164 -17.16 21.33 -14.37
C ARG A 164 -18.28 20.40 -13.91
N LYS A 165 -19.21 20.05 -14.80
CA LYS A 165 -20.28 19.09 -14.50
C LYS A 165 -19.71 17.73 -14.08
N LYS A 166 -18.78 17.16 -14.87
CA LYS A 166 -18.12 15.88 -14.55
C LYS A 166 -17.35 15.91 -13.22
N TYR A 167 -16.76 17.05 -12.87
CA TYR A 167 -16.10 17.23 -11.58
C TYR A 167 -17.10 17.20 -10.42
N LEU A 168 -18.20 17.94 -10.53
CA LEU A 168 -19.23 18.03 -9.50
C LEU A 168 -19.92 16.68 -9.27
N GLU A 169 -20.28 15.96 -10.34
CA GLU A 169 -20.86 14.61 -10.28
C GLU A 169 -19.96 13.65 -9.48
N PHE A 170 -18.66 13.68 -9.73
CA PHE A 170 -17.71 12.82 -9.01
C PHE A 170 -17.50 13.26 -7.56
N ARG A 171 -17.52 14.56 -7.28
CA ARG A 171 -17.39 15.10 -5.93
C ARG A 171 -18.57 14.70 -5.04
N ASP A 172 -19.77 14.77 -5.62
CA ASP A 172 -21.03 14.69 -4.87
C ASP A 172 -21.59 13.25 -4.77
N ASN A 173 -21.13 12.31 -5.63
CA ASN A 173 -21.43 10.87 -5.48
C ASN A 173 -20.78 10.32 -4.20
N ARG A 174 -21.51 10.26 -3.09
CA ARG A 174 -21.02 9.72 -1.81
C ARG A 174 -21.05 8.21 -1.76
#